data_AF-A0A2U3KC20-F1
#
_entry.id   AF-A0A2U3KC20-F1
#
_cell.length_a   1.000
_cell.length_b   1.000
_cell.length_c   1.000
_cell.angle_alpha   90.00
_cell.angle_beta   90.00
_cell.angle_gamma   90.00
#
_symmetry.space_group_name_H-M   'P 1'
#
loop_
_entity.id
_entity.type
_entity.pdbx_description
1 polymer ?
#
loop_
_entity_poly.entity_id
_entity_poly.type
_entity_poly.pdbx_seq_one_letter_code
_entity_poly.pdbx_strand_id
1 'polypeptide(L)'
;MKSGQSKPGYNVQIGTENQFVVGYTIRQSTGETSCMKEYLEGVKKELGGKLPKNIVADAGYGCEENYKYLEKAEMGNSVKYNFFNKEATRKWNADSV
;
A
#
# COMPACT_ATOMS: atom_id res chain seq x y z
N MET A 1 -9.64 -15.40 -16.08
CA MET A 1 -10.73 -14.75 -15.33
C MET A 1 -11.72 -14.23 -16.35
N LYS A 2 -12.97 -14.75 -16.39
CA LYS A 2 -13.96 -14.42 -17.44
C LYS A 2 -15.32 -13.94 -16.89
N SER A 3 -15.47 -13.87 -15.58
CA SER A 3 -16.60 -13.24 -14.90
C SER A 3 -16.00 -12.22 -13.93
N GLY A 4 -16.43 -10.95 -13.98
CA GLY A 4 -15.94 -9.88 -13.10
C GLY A 4 -16.26 -10.07 -11.60
N GLN A 5 -16.57 -11.29 -11.17
CA GLN A 5 -16.78 -11.65 -9.77
C GLN A 5 -15.46 -12.02 -9.12
N SER A 6 -15.19 -11.42 -7.97
CA SER A 6 -14.07 -11.80 -7.12
C SER A 6 -14.31 -13.21 -6.58
N LYS A 7 -13.39 -14.12 -6.90
CA LYS A 7 -13.42 -15.47 -6.34
C LYS A 7 -13.02 -15.40 -4.85
N PRO A 8 -13.53 -16.31 -4.00
CA PRO A 8 -13.06 -16.40 -2.63
C PRO A 8 -11.55 -16.65 -2.65
N GLY A 9 -10.81 -15.73 -2.06
CA GLY A 9 -9.36 -15.72 -2.05
C GLY A 9 -8.87 -14.77 -0.96
N TYR A 10 -7.67 -15.03 -0.47
CA TYR A 10 -7.02 -14.18 0.50
C TYR A 10 -5.88 -13.42 -0.17
N ASN A 11 -5.80 -12.12 0.13
CA ASN A 11 -4.66 -11.29 -0.19
C ASN A 11 -3.71 -11.28 1.00
N VAL A 12 -2.42 -11.55 0.75
CA VAL A 12 -1.39 -11.51 1.77
C VAL A 12 -0.61 -10.21 1.61
N GLN A 13 -0.60 -9.40 2.66
CA GLN A 13 0.30 -8.24 2.77
C GLN A 13 1.51 -8.63 3.61
N ILE A 14 2.70 -8.27 3.15
CA ILE A 14 3.97 -8.59 3.80
C ILE A 14 4.81 -7.33 3.84
N GLY A 15 5.41 -7.04 5.00
CA GLY A 15 6.39 -5.98 5.16
C GLY A 15 7.76 -6.58 5.42
N THR A 16 8.77 -6.00 4.79
CA THR A 16 10.15 -6.45 4.93
C THR A 16 11.06 -5.29 5.27
N GLU A 17 12.07 -5.55 6.09
CA GLU A 17 13.12 -4.60 6.44
C GLU A 17 14.45 -5.34 6.55
N ASN A 18 15.51 -4.84 5.91
CA ASN A 18 16.85 -5.44 5.94
C ASN A 18 16.88 -6.95 5.63
N GLN A 19 16.09 -7.39 4.64
CA GLN A 19 15.92 -8.80 4.23
C GLN A 19 15.18 -9.70 5.23
N PHE A 20 14.58 -9.13 6.28
CA PHE A 20 13.72 -9.85 7.21
C PHE A 20 12.25 -9.52 6.97
N VAL A 21 11.37 -10.50 7.22
CA VAL A 21 9.93 -10.25 7.32
C VAL A 21 9.65 -9.67 8.70
N VAL A 22 9.08 -8.47 8.75
CA VAL A 22 8.80 -7.74 10.00
C VAL A 22 7.31 -7.75 10.38
N GLY A 23 6.46 -8.19 9.46
CA GLY A 23 5.02 -8.37 9.70
C GLY A 23 4.32 -8.92 8.47
N TYR A 24 3.15 -9.51 8.70
CA TYR A 24 2.27 -9.97 7.64
C TYR A 24 0.81 -9.85 8.05
N THR A 25 -0.10 -9.77 7.08
CA THR A 25 -1.54 -9.80 7.33
C THR A 25 -2.24 -10.52 6.19
N ILE A 26 -3.24 -11.33 6.55
CA ILE A 26 -4.07 -12.08 5.59
C ILE A 26 -5.44 -11.41 5.56
N ARG A 27 -5.89 -11.02 4.37
CA ARG A 27 -7.18 -10.32 4.18
C ARG A 27 -8.07 -11.02 3.18
N GLN A 28 -9.37 -11.00 3.45
CA GLN A 28 -10.41 -11.41 2.49
C GLN A 28 -10.95 -10.25 1.64
N SER A 29 -10.47 -9.02 1.87
CA SER A 29 -10.91 -7.84 1.14
C SER A 29 -10.17 -7.69 -0.19
N THR A 30 -10.88 -7.17 -1.19
CA THR A 30 -10.36 -6.88 -2.53
C THR A 30 -9.59 -5.57 -2.62
N GLY A 31 -9.80 -4.64 -1.68
CA GLY A 31 -9.13 -3.33 -1.66
C GLY A 31 -7.90 -3.31 -0.74
N GLU A 32 -6.78 -2.81 -1.25
CA GLU A 32 -5.52 -2.65 -0.50
C GLU A 32 -5.40 -1.26 0.16
N THR A 33 -6.07 -0.26 -0.39
CA THR A 33 -5.98 1.15 0.00
C THR A 33 -6.32 1.39 1.48
N SER A 34 -7.36 0.78 2.03
CA SER A 34 -7.80 1.07 3.41
C SER A 34 -6.95 0.38 4.48
N CYS A 35 -6.08 -0.56 4.11
CA CYS A 35 -5.52 -1.51 5.07
C CYS A 35 -4.07 -1.20 5.49
N MET A 36 -3.41 -0.20 4.90
CA MET A 36 -2.04 0.18 5.28
C MET A 36 -1.95 0.61 6.74
N LYS A 37 -2.90 1.43 7.20
CA LYS A 37 -2.92 1.93 8.58
C LYS A 37 -3.02 0.78 9.58
N GLU A 38 -3.98 -0.12 9.39
CA GLU A 38 -4.17 -1.29 10.26
C GLU A 38 -2.94 -2.20 10.27
N TYR A 39 -2.36 -2.43 9.09
CA TYR A 39 -1.13 -3.20 8.93
C TYR A 39 0.04 -2.57 9.72
N LEU A 40 0.25 -1.26 9.59
CA LEU A 40 1.35 -0.57 10.25
C LEU A 40 1.17 -0.50 11.77
N GLU A 41 -0.04 -0.33 12.27
CA GLU A 41 -0.29 -0.42 13.73
C GLU A 41 -0.01 -1.84 14.25
N GLY A 42 -0.30 -2.88 13.47
CA GLY A 42 0.09 -4.25 13.77
C GLY A 42 1.61 -4.41 13.87
N VAL A 43 2.33 -4.00 12.83
CA VAL A 43 3.80 -4.02 12.80
C VAL A 43 4.38 -3.21 13.96
N LYS A 44 3.84 -2.03 14.25
CA LYS A 44 4.27 -1.18 15.36
C LYS A 44 4.14 -1.92 16.69
N LYS A 45 3.05 -2.64 16.90
CA LYS A 45 2.85 -3.45 18.11
C LYS A 45 3.87 -4.58 18.20
N GLU A 46 4.13 -5.28 17.10
CA GLU A 46 5.08 -6.39 17.04
C GLU A 46 6.54 -5.95 17.23
N LEU A 47 6.90 -4.77 16.72
CA LEU A 47 8.25 -4.18 16.83
C LEU A 47 8.47 -3.35 18.11
N GLY A 48 7.64 -3.54 19.14
CA GLY A 48 7.82 -2.87 20.44
C GLY A 48 7.52 -1.38 20.42
N GLY A 49 6.51 -0.96 19.66
CA GLY A 49 6.01 0.41 19.57
C GLY A 49 6.69 1.26 18.49
N LYS A 50 7.60 0.69 17.70
CA LYS A 50 8.39 1.41 16.70
C LYS A 50 7.88 1.15 15.29
N LEU A 51 7.83 2.21 14.49
CA LEU A 51 7.61 2.15 13.05
C LEU A 51 8.92 2.37 12.30
N PRO A 52 9.05 1.86 11.07
CA PRO A 52 10.19 2.16 10.22
C PRO A 52 10.24 3.66 9.90
N LYS A 53 11.44 4.20 9.68
CA LYS A 53 11.62 5.62 9.33
C LYS A 53 11.05 5.96 7.96
N ASN A 54 11.17 5.02 7.02
CA ASN A 54 10.73 5.17 5.65
C ASN A 54 9.88 3.97 5.24
N ILE A 55 8.82 4.21 4.48
CA ILE A 55 7.98 3.18 3.88
C ILE A 55 8.04 3.23 2.35
N VAL A 56 8.10 2.06 1.73
CA VAL A 56 7.99 1.90 0.28
C VAL A 56 6.83 0.93 0.03
N ALA A 57 5.87 1.34 -0.79
CA ALA A 57 4.71 0.52 -1.13
C ALA A 57 4.28 0.77 -2.58
N ASP A 58 3.51 -0.17 -3.14
CA ASP A 58 3.00 -0.05 -4.50
C ASP A 58 1.87 0.99 -4.59
N ALA A 59 1.44 1.28 -5.82
CA ALA A 59 0.47 2.33 -6.09
C ALA A 59 -0.94 2.04 -5.54
N GLY A 60 -1.27 0.76 -5.27
CA GLY A 60 -2.51 0.32 -4.64
C GLY A 60 -2.70 0.85 -3.22
N TYR A 61 -1.63 1.29 -2.56
CA TYR A 61 -1.70 2.00 -1.27
C TYR A 61 -1.78 3.53 -1.40
N GLY A 62 -1.71 4.06 -2.62
CA GLY A 62 -1.65 5.49 -2.90
C GLY A 62 -2.99 6.21 -2.81
N CYS A 63 -3.55 6.32 -1.60
CA CYS A 63 -4.73 7.16 -1.30
C CYS A 63 -4.42 8.25 -0.28
N GLU A 64 -5.23 9.31 -0.29
CA GLU A 64 -5.08 10.47 0.60
C GLU A 64 -5.07 10.09 2.08
N GLU A 65 -5.92 9.14 2.48
CA GLU A 65 -5.99 8.66 3.86
C GLU A 65 -4.66 8.06 4.34
N ASN A 66 -4.00 7.29 3.47
CA ASN A 66 -2.68 6.72 3.77
C ASN A 66 -1.62 7.82 3.81
N TYR A 67 -1.59 8.75 2.85
CA TYR A 67 -0.63 9.86 2.89
C TYR A 67 -0.76 10.69 4.17
N LYS A 68 -1.99 11.02 4.59
CA LYS A 68 -2.24 11.73 5.86
C LYS A 68 -1.79 10.94 7.08
N TYR A 69 -1.95 9.61 7.07
CA TYR A 69 -1.46 8.78 8.16
C TYR A 69 0.08 8.76 8.21
N LEU A 70 0.74 8.60 7.06
CA LEU A 70 2.20 8.59 6.96
C LEU A 70 2.81 9.93 7.38
N GLU A 71 2.18 11.05 6.99
CA GLU A 71 2.55 12.40 7.40
C GLU A 71 2.43 12.57 8.92
N LYS A 72 1.29 12.17 9.52
CA LYS A 72 1.07 12.24 10.98
C LYS A 72 2.03 11.36 11.78
N ALA A 73 2.47 10.25 11.19
CA ALA A 73 3.45 9.35 11.79
C ALA A 73 4.90 9.83 11.58
N GLU A 74 5.11 10.98 10.92
CA GLU A 74 6.41 11.54 10.58
C GLU A 74 7.31 10.55 9.82
N MET A 75 6.70 9.69 8.99
CA MET A 75 7.42 8.69 8.19
C MET A 75 7.71 9.23 6.79
N GLY A 76 8.95 9.07 6.33
CA GLY A 76 9.26 9.23 4.92
C GLY A 76 8.53 8.17 4.10
N ASN A 77 8.06 8.52 2.91
CA ASN A 77 7.32 7.58 2.08
C ASN A 77 7.68 7.66 0.60
N SER A 78 7.68 6.50 -0.04
CA SER A 78 7.77 6.33 -1.50
C SER A 78 6.60 5.47 -1.94
N VAL A 79 5.40 6.05 -1.89
CA VAL A 79 4.15 5.41 -2.32
C VAL A 79 3.63 6.17 -3.52
N LYS A 80 3.49 5.49 -4.66
CA LYS A 80 2.97 6.10 -5.89
C LYS A 80 1.46 6.28 -5.75
N TYR A 81 0.88 7.33 -6.34
CA TYR A 81 -0.58 7.39 -6.49
C TYR A 81 -1.04 6.53 -7.66
N ASN A 82 -2.31 6.13 -7.66
CA ASN A 82 -2.87 5.14 -8.58
C ASN A 82 -2.65 5.42 -10.08
N PHE A 83 -2.63 6.69 -10.49
CA PHE A 83 -2.50 7.08 -11.90
C PHE A 83 -1.06 7.34 -12.36
N PHE A 84 -0.10 7.37 -11.44
CA PHE A 84 1.30 7.71 -11.73
C PHE A 84 1.88 6.95 -12.93
N ASN A 85 1.68 5.63 -12.99
CA ASN A 85 2.19 4.83 -14.11
C ASN A 85 1.35 5.00 -15.38
N LYS A 86 0.04 5.30 -15.26
CA LYS A 86 -0.85 5.51 -16.42
C LYS A 86 -0.53 6.82 -17.14
N GLU A 87 -0.23 7.87 -16.39
CA GLU A 87 0.18 9.18 -16.93
C GLU A 87 1.49 9.12 -17.73
N ALA A 88 2.40 8.21 -17.36
CA ALA A 88 3.63 8.00 -18.11
C ALA A 88 3.42 7.32 -19.48
N THR A 89 2.20 6.89 -19.82
CA THR A 89 1.93 6.20 -21.09
C THR A 89 1.65 7.18 -22.23
N ARG A 90 2.11 6.83 -23.45
CA ARG A 90 1.88 7.66 -24.66
C ARG A 90 0.39 7.92 -24.94
N LYS A 91 -0.48 6.94 -24.64
CA LYS A 91 -1.94 7.06 -24.85
C LYS A 91 -2.53 8.17 -23.98
N TRP A 92 -2.17 8.19 -22.70
CA TRP A 92 -2.65 9.22 -21.78
C TRP A 92 -2.20 10.63 -22.21
N ASN A 93 -0.95 10.78 -22.65
CA ASN A 93 -0.42 12.06 -23.12
C ASN A 93 -1.06 12.52 -24.43
N ALA A 94 -1.53 11.61 -25.28
CA ALA A 94 -2.21 11.94 -26.53
C ALA A 94 -3.67 12.39 -26.31
N ASP A 95 -4.34 11.89 -25.26
CA ASP A 95 -5.71 12.27 -24.88
C ASP A 95 -5.76 13.55 -24.01
N SER A 96 -4.61 14.15 -23.68
CA SER A 96 -4.52 15.35 -22.82
C SER A 96 -4.64 16.68 -23.59
N VAL A 97 -5.26 16.68 -24.78
CA VAL A 97 -5.44 17.85 -25.66
C VAL A 97 -6.89 18.29 -25.69
#